data_AF-A0A1S8MF01-F1
#
_entry.id   AF-A0A1S8MF01-F1
#
_cell.length_a   1.000
_cell.length_b   1.000
_cell.length_c   1.000
_cell.angle_alpha   90.00
_cell.angle_beta   90.00
_cell.angle_gamma   90.00
#
_symmetry.space_group_name_H-M   'P 1'
#
loop_
_entity.id
_entity.type
_entity.pdbx_description
1 polymer ?
#
loop_
_entity_poly.entity_id
_entity_poly.type
_entity_poly.pdbx_seq_one_letter_code
_entity_poly.pdbx_strand_id
1 'polypeptide(L)'
;MLTFNLKKENLLTFKRMDDLNVLGYKILLKDTIGNTHVLDTIKNPNNASPVLHRTILNYQKNSTYVMPKDIYYSFDCPVKVYVNNIELTNVQYNYSYNLNTLTILLNNVTDKDLIEVSYYKDEIQYVVNNPNKFDYYIEPIINFTHNMGDHNILL
;
A
#
# COMPACT_ATOMS: atom_id res chain seq x y z
N MET A 1 3.87 -3.55 16.71
CA MET A 1 5.12 -3.18 16.03
C MET A 1 5.17 -3.97 14.72
N LEU A 2 5.11 -3.31 13.57
CA LEU A 2 5.22 -3.98 12.25
C LEU A 2 6.70 -4.06 11.89
N THR A 3 7.18 -5.25 11.50
CA THR A 3 8.57 -5.49 11.11
C THR A 3 8.60 -5.86 9.63
N PHE A 4 9.33 -5.12 8.80
CA PHE A 4 9.45 -5.39 7.37
C PHE A 4 10.90 -5.78 7.02
N ASN A 5 11.09 -6.96 6.42
CA ASN A 5 12.38 -7.40 5.87
C ASN A 5 12.51 -6.86 4.43
N LEU A 6 13.49 -5.99 4.15
CA LEU A 6 13.72 -5.45 2.80
C LEU A 6 14.97 -6.06 2.14
N LYS A 7 14.80 -6.52 0.90
CA LYS A 7 15.89 -6.92 0.00
C LYS A 7 16.05 -5.84 -1.09
N LYS A 8 17.26 -5.27 -1.15
CA LYS A 8 17.93 -4.62 -2.30
C LYS A 8 17.48 -3.25 -2.84
N GLU A 9 16.52 -2.57 -2.24
CA GLU A 9 16.21 -1.19 -2.63
C GLU A 9 16.21 -0.28 -1.41
N ASN A 10 16.86 0.88 -1.52
CA ASN A 10 16.87 1.94 -0.52
C ASN A 10 15.49 2.63 -0.41
N LEU A 11 14.40 1.90 -0.65
CA LEU A 11 13.04 2.41 -0.75
C LEU A 11 12.20 1.79 0.36
N LEU A 12 11.78 2.61 1.31
CA LEU A 12 10.78 2.22 2.30
C LEU A 12 9.41 2.48 1.69
N THR A 13 8.55 1.46 1.65
CA THR A 13 7.15 1.58 1.24
C THR A 13 6.26 1.21 2.43
N PHE A 14 5.35 2.10 2.82
CA PHE A 14 4.46 1.86 3.96
C PHE A 14 3.09 2.50 3.75
N LYS A 15 2.05 1.93 4.37
CA LYS A 15 0.67 2.42 4.26
C LYS A 15 0.55 3.86 4.77
N ARG A 16 -0.10 4.73 3.98
CA ARG A 16 -0.53 6.05 4.44
C ARG A 16 -1.72 5.88 5.39
N MET A 17 -1.64 6.52 6.55
CA MET A 17 -2.77 6.67 7.45
C MET A 17 -3.60 7.88 7.01
N ASP A 18 -4.86 7.63 6.69
CA ASP A 18 -5.85 8.61 6.23
C ASP A 18 -6.52 9.38 7.38
N ASP A 19 -6.13 9.10 8.62
CA ASP A 19 -6.60 9.79 9.82
C ASP A 19 -6.09 11.25 9.86
N LEU A 20 -7.00 12.21 10.04
CA LEU A 20 -6.72 13.64 10.16
C LEU A 20 -5.80 13.97 11.34
N ASN A 21 -5.72 13.10 12.34
CA ASN A 21 -4.84 13.27 13.48
C ASN A 21 -3.38 12.90 13.15
N VAL A 22 -3.10 12.21 12.05
CA VAL A 22 -1.73 11.86 11.66
C VAL A 22 -1.10 13.02 10.90
N LEU A 23 -0.18 13.72 11.55
CA LEU A 23 0.55 14.88 11.01
C LEU A 23 1.69 14.46 10.06
N GLY A 24 2.25 13.28 10.28
CA GLY A 24 3.42 12.79 9.56
C GLY A 24 3.96 11.48 10.09
N TYR A 25 5.19 11.16 9.70
CA TYR A 25 5.87 9.91 10.04
C TYR A 25 7.32 10.20 10.34
N LYS A 26 7.82 9.69 11.48
CA LYS A 26 9.26 9.63 11.73
C LYS A 26 9.82 8.38 11.06
N ILE A 27 10.91 8.57 10.35
CA ILE A 27 11.75 7.49 9.84
C ILE A 27 12.81 7.23 10.87
N LEU A 28 12.76 6.05 11.48
CA LEU A 28 13.61 5.66 12.59
C LEU A 28 14.62 4.59 12.13
N LEU A 29 15.83 4.68 12.64
CA LEU A 29 16.89 3.68 12.49
C LEU A 29 17.10 2.98 13.83
N LYS A 30 17.18 1.66 13.85
CA LYS A 30 17.68 0.94 15.03
C LYS A 30 19.11 0.48 14.81
N ASP A 31 20.00 0.87 15.72
CA ASP A 31 21.39 0.43 15.68
C ASP A 31 21.53 -1.03 16.18
N THR A 32 22.74 -1.58 16.03
CA THR A 32 23.05 -2.97 16.41
C THR A 32 22.99 -3.23 17.92
N ILE A 33 22.97 -2.17 18.75
CA ILE A 33 22.95 -2.24 20.21
C ILE A 33 21.50 -2.00 20.73
N GLY A 34 20.59 -1.62 19.83
CA GLY A 34 19.17 -1.47 20.08
C GLY A 34 18.68 -0.03 20.26
N ASN A 35 19.55 0.97 20.10
CA ASN A 35 19.16 2.38 20.19
C ASN A 35 18.40 2.80 18.92
N THR A 36 17.42 3.68 19.11
CA THR A 36 16.60 4.21 18.02
C THR A 36 16.99 5.65 17.72
N HIS A 37 17.27 5.96 16.47
CA HIS A 37 17.60 7.30 15.98
C HIS A 37 16.57 7.79 14.99
N VAL A 38 16.13 9.05 15.11
CA VAL A 38 15.29 9.68 14.09
C VAL A 38 16.18 10.11 12.94
N LEU A 39 15.93 9.58 11.75
CA LEU A 39 16.63 9.94 10.52
C LEU A 39 15.96 11.13 9.81
N ASP A 40 14.64 11.07 9.69
CA ASP A 40 13.86 12.09 9.01
C ASP A 40 12.43 12.11 9.52
N THR A 41 11.69 13.16 9.16
CA THR A 41 10.25 13.28 9.38
C THR A 41 9.56 13.69 8.09
N ILE A 42 8.62 12.85 7.66
CA ILE A 42 7.83 13.09 6.45
C ILE A 42 6.46 13.60 6.86
N LYS A 43 6.00 14.70 6.26
CA LYS A 43 4.63 15.19 6.46
C LYS A 43 3.63 14.21 5.86
N ASN A 44 2.51 13.96 6.54
CA ASN A 44 1.44 13.15 5.98
C ASN A 44 0.79 13.92 4.82
N PRO A 45 0.80 13.40 3.58
CA PRO A 45 0.17 14.10 2.49
C PRO A 45 -1.35 14.15 2.69
N ASN A 46 -1.93 15.30 2.39
CA ASN A 46 -3.39 15.53 2.49
C ASN A 46 -4.17 14.63 1.53
N ASN A 47 -3.57 14.28 0.40
CA ASN A 47 -4.15 13.43 -0.62
C ASN A 47 -3.51 12.04 -0.60
N ALA A 48 -4.24 11.05 -1.11
CA ALA A 48 -3.73 9.70 -1.29
C ALA A 48 -2.46 9.68 -2.14
N SER A 49 -1.56 8.75 -1.84
CA SER A 49 -0.32 8.49 -2.58
C SER A 49 -0.43 7.11 -3.24
N PRO A 50 -1.04 7.02 -4.44
CA PRO A 50 -1.27 5.73 -5.08
C PRO A 50 0.05 5.13 -5.60
N VAL A 51 0.43 3.98 -5.06
CA VAL A 51 1.56 3.16 -5.51
C VAL A 51 1.02 1.98 -6.30
N LEU A 52 1.56 1.74 -7.51
CA LEU A 52 1.17 0.62 -8.36
C LEU A 52 1.74 -0.70 -7.84
N HIS A 53 0.87 -1.69 -7.71
CA HIS A 53 1.21 -3.07 -7.38
C HIS A 53 0.77 -4.00 -8.50
N ARG A 54 1.45 -5.13 -8.62
CA ARG A 54 1.09 -6.23 -9.51
C ARG A 54 1.11 -7.53 -8.77
N THR A 55 0.11 -8.37 -9.00
CA THR A 55 0.05 -9.72 -8.44
C THR A 55 -0.28 -10.71 -9.54
N ILE A 56 0.28 -11.91 -9.42
CA ILE A 56 -0.06 -13.03 -10.29
C ILE A 56 -1.15 -13.84 -9.59
N LEU A 57 -2.23 -14.13 -10.30
CA LEU A 57 -3.31 -14.98 -9.82
C LEU A 57 -3.13 -16.39 -10.36
N ASN A 58 -3.25 -17.39 -9.48
CA ASN A 58 -3.35 -18.77 -9.92
C ASN A 58 -4.67 -18.96 -10.65
N TYR A 59 -4.66 -19.56 -11.84
CA TYR A 59 -5.89 -19.84 -12.57
C TYR A 59 -6.87 -20.67 -11.73
N GLN A 60 -8.13 -20.26 -11.74
CA GLN A 60 -9.22 -21.02 -11.17
C GLN A 60 -10.42 -20.99 -12.15
N LYS A 61 -10.94 -22.18 -12.49
CA LYS A 61 -12.03 -22.31 -13.47
C LYS A 61 -13.32 -21.65 -12.95
N ASN A 62 -13.98 -20.84 -13.78
CA ASN A 62 -15.23 -20.13 -13.44
C ASN A 62 -15.14 -19.23 -12.19
N SER A 63 -13.94 -18.76 -11.85
CA SER A 63 -13.70 -18.29 -10.50
C SER A 63 -13.77 -16.78 -10.33
N THR A 64 -14.23 -16.45 -9.13
CA THR A 64 -14.15 -15.14 -8.53
C THR A 64 -12.94 -15.15 -7.59
N TYR A 65 -11.97 -14.30 -7.87
CA TYR A 65 -10.77 -14.10 -7.07
C TYR A 65 -11.05 -13.14 -5.93
N VAL A 66 -10.51 -13.44 -4.76
CA VAL A 66 -10.49 -12.49 -3.63
C VAL A 66 -9.27 -11.58 -3.81
N MET A 67 -9.53 -10.29 -3.91
CA MET A 67 -8.52 -9.25 -4.06
C MET A 67 -8.03 -8.75 -2.70
N PRO A 68 -6.83 -8.14 -2.62
CA PRO A 68 -6.36 -7.47 -1.41
C PRO A 68 -7.37 -6.44 -0.89
N LYS A 69 -7.55 -6.38 0.43
CA LYS A 69 -8.52 -5.48 1.09
C LYS A 69 -8.09 -4.02 1.11
N ASP A 70 -6.81 -3.75 0.85
CA ASP A 70 -6.16 -2.45 0.93
C ASP A 70 -5.91 -1.81 -0.44
N ILE A 71 -6.67 -2.23 -1.46
CA ILE A 71 -6.67 -1.57 -2.77
C ILE A 71 -7.19 -0.14 -2.61
N TYR A 72 -6.42 0.82 -3.10
CA TYR A 72 -6.89 2.17 -3.33
C TYR A 72 -7.56 2.24 -4.70
N TYR A 73 -8.84 2.63 -4.74
CA TYR A 73 -9.63 2.71 -5.97
C TYR A 73 -10.11 4.13 -6.22
N SER A 74 -9.80 4.65 -7.41
CA SER A 74 -10.31 5.92 -7.93
C SER A 74 -10.43 5.82 -9.45
N PHE A 75 -11.06 6.82 -10.09
CA PHE A 75 -11.18 6.84 -11.56
C PHE A 75 -9.82 6.76 -12.27
N ASP A 76 -8.81 7.46 -11.74
CA ASP A 76 -7.45 7.46 -12.29
C ASP A 76 -6.59 6.29 -11.79
N CYS A 77 -7.08 5.52 -10.81
CA CYS A 77 -6.40 4.37 -10.22
C CYS A 77 -7.25 3.08 -10.36
N PRO A 78 -7.55 2.62 -11.59
CA PRO A 78 -8.37 1.44 -11.79
C PRO A 78 -7.60 0.14 -11.50
N VAL A 79 -8.34 -0.91 -11.16
CA VAL A 79 -7.85 -2.29 -11.23
C VAL A 79 -7.84 -2.73 -12.68
N LYS A 80 -6.70 -3.23 -13.16
CA LYS A 80 -6.54 -3.75 -14.53
C LYS A 80 -6.12 -5.21 -14.50
N VAL A 81 -6.64 -5.99 -15.42
CA VAL A 81 -6.35 -7.43 -15.54
C VAL A 81 -5.65 -7.69 -16.85
N TYR A 82 -4.63 -8.53 -16.81
CA TYR A 82 -3.84 -8.94 -17.95
C TYR A 82 -3.89 -10.45 -18.06
N VAL A 83 -4.11 -10.97 -19.26
CA VAL A 83 -3.96 -12.40 -19.58
C VAL A 83 -2.89 -12.53 -20.64
N ASN A 84 -1.81 -13.25 -20.35
CA ASN A 84 -0.65 -13.39 -21.25
C ASN A 84 -0.12 -12.03 -21.75
N ASN A 85 0.01 -11.05 -20.84
CA ASN A 85 0.43 -9.67 -21.12
C ASN A 85 -0.52 -8.83 -22.00
N ILE A 86 -1.74 -9.31 -22.25
CA ILE A 86 -2.78 -8.56 -22.96
C ILE A 86 -3.74 -7.98 -21.92
N GLU A 87 -3.89 -6.65 -21.89
CA GLU A 87 -4.86 -5.97 -21.02
C GLU A 87 -6.27 -6.36 -21.43
N LEU A 88 -7.05 -6.84 -20.47
CA LEU A 88 -8.47 -7.09 -20.64
C LEU A 88 -9.23 -5.78 -20.57
N THR A 89 -10.29 -5.68 -21.36
CA THR A 89 -11.25 -4.59 -21.32
C THR A 89 -12.29 -4.81 -20.23
N ASN A 90 -12.99 -3.74 -19.84
CA ASN A 90 -14.02 -3.76 -18.78
C ASN A 90 -15.23 -4.68 -19.06
N VAL A 91 -15.36 -5.22 -20.28
CA VAL A 91 -16.40 -6.23 -20.60
C VAL A 91 -15.91 -7.67 -20.44
N GLN A 92 -14.59 -7.86 -20.30
CA GLN A 92 -13.94 -9.17 -20.19
C GLN A 92 -13.63 -9.55 -18.73
N TYR A 93 -13.77 -8.61 -17.79
CA TYR A 93 -13.69 -8.87 -16.36
C TYR A 93 -14.60 -7.91 -15.59
N ASN A 94 -14.95 -8.30 -14.36
CA ASN A 94 -15.70 -7.47 -13.43
C ASN A 94 -14.95 -7.41 -12.10
N TYR A 95 -14.60 -6.21 -11.66
CA TYR A 95 -14.04 -5.97 -10.32
C TYR A 95 -15.06 -5.25 -9.45
N SER A 96 -15.37 -5.83 -8.29
CA SER A 96 -16.22 -5.24 -7.28
C SER A 96 -15.36 -4.78 -6.10
N TYR A 97 -15.22 -3.46 -5.97
CA TYR A 97 -14.50 -2.84 -4.84
C TYR A 97 -15.14 -3.20 -3.50
N ASN A 98 -16.47 -3.09 -3.38
CA ASN A 98 -17.19 -3.35 -2.12
C ASN A 98 -17.08 -4.82 -1.67
N LEU A 99 -17.02 -5.75 -2.62
CA LEU A 99 -16.89 -7.18 -2.33
C LEU A 99 -15.43 -7.63 -2.28
N ASN A 100 -14.48 -6.78 -2.68
CA ASN A 100 -13.08 -7.12 -2.91
C ASN A 100 -12.92 -8.37 -3.78
N THR A 101 -13.73 -8.46 -4.84
CA THR A 101 -13.73 -9.61 -5.74
C THR A 101 -13.47 -9.22 -7.18
N LEU A 102 -12.75 -10.09 -7.88
CA LEU A 102 -12.50 -9.99 -9.31
C LEU A 102 -13.02 -11.24 -10.00
N THR A 103 -13.80 -11.09 -11.06
CA THR A 103 -14.27 -12.21 -11.90
C THR A 103 -13.78 -11.99 -13.33
N ILE A 104 -13.14 -12.99 -13.91
CA ILE A 104 -12.75 -12.99 -15.34
C ILE A 104 -13.87 -13.65 -16.14
N LEU A 105 -14.38 -12.97 -17.16
CA LEU A 105 -15.56 -13.37 -17.95
C LEU A 105 -15.18 -14.07 -19.28
N LEU A 106 -13.91 -14.35 -19.48
CA LEU A 106 -13.40 -15.06 -20.65
C LEU A 106 -13.53 -16.57 -20.49
N ASN A 107 -14.17 -17.22 -21.47
CA ASN A 107 -14.39 -18.67 -21.45
C ASN A 107 -13.19 -19.50 -21.92
N ASN A 108 -12.16 -18.86 -22.51
CA ASN A 108 -11.00 -19.50 -23.11
C ASN A 108 -9.71 -19.37 -22.28
N VAL A 109 -9.79 -18.79 -21.07
CA VAL A 109 -8.64 -18.76 -20.16
C VAL A 109 -8.49 -20.15 -19.53
N THR A 110 -7.25 -20.61 -19.47
CA THR A 110 -6.84 -21.94 -19.01
C THR A 110 -5.78 -21.85 -17.92
N ASP A 111 -5.45 -22.99 -17.33
CA ASP A 111 -4.39 -23.14 -16.33
C ASP A 111 -2.97 -22.86 -16.86
N LYS A 112 -2.82 -22.76 -18.19
CA LYS A 112 -1.55 -22.41 -18.84
C LYS A 112 -1.36 -20.91 -19.01
N ASP A 113 -2.42 -20.12 -18.82
CA ASP A 113 -2.39 -18.68 -19.05
C ASP A 113 -1.86 -17.95 -17.81
N LEU A 114 -1.04 -16.93 -18.04
CA LEU A 114 -0.56 -16.04 -16.99
C LEU A 114 -1.62 -14.97 -16.74
N ILE A 115 -2.18 -14.95 -15.53
CA ILE A 115 -3.12 -13.92 -15.08
C ILE A 115 -2.38 -12.96 -14.16
N GLU A 116 -2.19 -11.72 -14.60
CA GLU A 116 -1.64 -10.63 -13.80
C GLU A 116 -2.72 -9.60 -13.51
N VAL A 117 -2.76 -9.07 -12.30
CA VAL A 117 -3.64 -7.97 -11.93
C VAL A 117 -2.81 -6.83 -11.40
N SER A 118 -3.00 -5.64 -11.97
CA SER A 118 -2.42 -4.41 -11.48
C SER A 118 -3.46 -3.59 -10.72
N TYR A 119 -3.08 -3.08 -9.56
CA TYR A 119 -3.94 -2.27 -8.69
C TYR A 119 -3.09 -1.27 -7.92
N TYR A 120 -3.71 -0.28 -7.30
CA TYR A 120 -3.01 0.72 -6.51
C TYR A 120 -3.23 0.49 -5.01
N LYS A 121 -2.28 0.95 -4.19
CA LYS A 121 -2.42 1.06 -2.73
C LYS A 121 -2.07 2.47 -2.30
N ASP A 122 -2.71 2.96 -1.25
CA ASP A 122 -2.37 4.27 -0.65
C ASP A 122 -1.16 4.11 0.27
N GLU A 123 0.02 4.38 -0.27
CA GLU A 123 1.32 4.11 0.36
C GLU A 123 2.29 5.27 0.15
N ILE A 124 3.16 5.48 1.12
CA ILE A 124 4.26 6.44 1.04
C ILE A 124 5.53 5.68 0.67
N GLN A 125 6.25 6.23 -0.29
CA GLN A 125 7.57 5.76 -0.72
C GLN A 125 8.64 6.77 -0.27
N TYR A 126 9.61 6.31 0.50
CA TYR A 126 10.71 7.13 1.00
C TYR A 126 12.06 6.52 0.64
N VAL A 127 12.91 7.31 -0.01
CA VAL A 127 14.27 6.90 -0.40
C VAL A 127 15.24 7.18 0.74
N VAL A 128 15.88 6.14 1.24
CA VAL A 128 16.90 6.23 2.28
C VAL A 128 18.28 6.42 1.64
N ASN A 129 18.91 7.56 1.92
CA ASN A 129 20.27 7.83 1.46
C ASN A 129 21.33 7.23 2.40
N ASN A 130 21.25 5.92 2.68
CA ASN A 130 22.25 5.22 3.48
C ASN A 130 22.55 3.82 2.90
N PRO A 131 23.77 3.55 2.42
CA PRO A 131 24.12 2.29 1.76
C PRO A 131 24.27 1.10 2.72
N ASN A 132 24.24 1.33 4.03
CA ASN A 132 24.39 0.28 5.03
C ASN A 132 23.04 -0.39 5.33
N LYS A 133 23.05 -1.73 5.45
CA LYS A 133 21.88 -2.52 5.82
C LYS A 133 21.55 -2.27 7.30
N PHE A 134 20.55 -1.45 7.54
CA PHE A 134 19.98 -1.25 8.85
C PHE A 134 18.49 -1.59 8.86
N ASP A 135 17.97 -1.85 10.05
CA ASP A 135 16.53 -1.99 10.28
C ASP A 135 15.90 -0.61 10.44
N TYR A 136 14.93 -0.31 9.57
CA TYR A 136 14.17 0.94 9.59
C TYR A 136 12.78 0.71 10.19
N TYR A 137 12.29 1.71 10.90
CA TYR A 137 10.94 1.72 11.48
C TYR A 137 10.23 3.02 11.14
N ILE A 138 8.90 2.93 11.02
CA ILE A 138 8.04 4.06 10.73
C ILE A 138 7.15 4.29 11.95
N GLU A 139 7.22 5.48 12.54
CA GLU A 139 6.37 5.88 13.65
C GLU A 139 5.47 7.05 13.20
N PRO A 140 4.13 6.91 13.23
CA PRO A 140 3.24 8.02 12.92
C PRO A 140 3.34 9.10 14.00
N ILE A 141 3.32 10.36 13.57
CA ILE A 141 3.22 11.54 14.43
C ILE A 141 1.74 11.86 14.54
N ILE A 142 1.15 11.62 15.70
CA ILE A 142 -0.27 11.81 15.96
C ILE A 142 -0.47 13.09 16.79
N ASN A 143 -1.37 13.96 16.33
CA ASN A 143 -1.85 15.09 17.09
C ASN A 143 -2.91 14.62 18.09
N PHE A 144 -2.56 14.60 19.37
CA PHE A 144 -3.50 14.27 20.44
C PHE A 144 -4.18 15.53 20.97
N THR A 145 -4.86 16.30 20.12
CA THR A 145 -5.79 17.33 20.64
C THR A 145 -7.06 16.64 21.15
N HIS A 146 -7.08 16.26 22.43
CA HIS A 146 -8.32 15.98 23.13
C HIS A 146 -9.07 17.31 23.31
N ASN A 147 -10.09 17.56 22.49
CA ASN A 147 -11.13 18.53 22.83
C ASN A 147 -12.03 17.90 23.91
N MET A 148 -11.55 17.85 25.15
CA MET A 148 -12.46 17.92 26.29
C MET A 148 -12.69 19.41 26.58
N GLY A 149 -13.96 19.79 26.77
CA GLY A 149 -14.45 21.15 26.65
C GLY A 149 -13.59 22.28 27.23
N ASP A 150 -13.60 23.40 26.53
CA ASP A 150 -13.35 24.78 27.00
C ASP A 150 -12.09 25.13 27.81
N HIS A 151 -11.08 24.27 27.96
CA HIS A 151 -9.81 24.72 28.55
C HIS A 151 -8.56 24.15 27.87
N ASN A 152 -7.82 25.03 27.20
CA ASN A 152 -6.48 24.74 26.69
C ASN A 152 -5.49 24.63 27.86
N ILE A 153 -4.81 23.49 27.98
CA ILE A 153 -3.55 23.39 28.74
C ILE A 153 -2.46 23.08 27.72
N LEU A 154 -1.48 23.99 27.58
CA LEU A 154 -0.22 23.68 26.91
C LEU A 154 0.55 22.65 27.74
N LEU A 155 0.93 21.54 27.13
CA LEU A 155 2.04 20.70 27.58
C LEU A 155 3.27 21.01 26.73
#